data_AF-A0A517DQX5-F1
#
_entry.id   AF-A0A517DQX5-F1
#
_cell.length_a   1.000
_cell.length_b   1.000
_cell.length_c   1.000
_cell.angle_alpha   90.00
_cell.angle_beta   90.00
_cell.angle_gamma   90.00
#
_symmetry.space_group_name_H-M   'P 1'
#
loop_
_entity.id
_entity.type
_entity.pdbx_description
1 polymer ?
#
loop_
_entity_poly.entity_id
_entity_poly.type
_entity_poly.pdbx_seq_one_letter_code
_entity_poly.pdbx_strand_id
1 'polypeptide(L)'
;MLYRDSKELLGRKLTIIRKLNTNTATQSRFVRRRELRGLNRLLRERAVLIDELVTVNAKLQGDKHCQYSAELQAMAAAIEKEQKAALTACDQVLREALVEHRQIAAELNNIKVLRQAKGRYLQQWTVMAAGANFNARG
;
A
#
# COMPACT_ATOMS: atom_id res chain seq x y z
N MET A 1 35.40 21.29 -0.09
CA MET A 1 34.86 19.93 0.14
C MET A 1 33.34 19.92 0.24
N LEU A 2 32.75 20.80 1.05
CA LEU A 2 31.31 20.84 1.38
C LEU A 2 30.33 20.85 0.18
N TYR A 3 30.61 21.57 -0.92
CA TYR A 3 29.73 21.61 -2.10
C TYR A 3 29.49 20.24 -2.76
N ARG A 4 30.54 19.40 -2.82
CA ARG A 4 30.47 18.08 -3.43
C ARG A 4 29.56 17.16 -2.63
N ASP A 5 29.62 17.27 -1.31
CA ASP A 5 28.86 16.46 -0.37
C ASP A 5 27.37 16.84 -0.42
N SER A 6 27.02 18.13 -0.47
CA SER A 6 25.62 18.56 -0.62
C SER A 6 25.02 18.07 -1.94
N LYS A 7 25.77 18.17 -3.04
CA LYS A 7 25.34 17.70 -4.37
C LYS A 7 25.07 16.20 -4.38
N GLU A 8 25.95 15.42 -3.77
CA GLU A 8 25.79 13.96 -3.65
C GLU A 8 24.56 13.60 -2.80
N LEU A 9 24.37 14.26 -1.66
CA LEU A 9 23.22 14.05 -0.78
C LEU A 9 21.89 14.42 -1.47
N LEU A 10 21.82 15.54 -2.19
CA LEU A 10 20.64 15.91 -2.98
C LEU A 10 20.39 14.92 -4.12
N GLY A 11 21.44 14.50 -4.83
CA GLY A 11 21.34 13.44 -5.85
C GLY A 11 20.78 12.15 -5.26
N ARG A 12 21.28 11.73 -4.09
CA ARG A 12 20.79 10.54 -3.38
C ARG A 12 19.33 10.68 -2.97
N LYS A 13 18.94 11.82 -2.40
CA LYS A 13 17.55 12.14 -2.04
C LYS A 13 16.62 11.99 -3.24
N LEU A 14 17.00 12.55 -4.38
CA LEU A 14 16.23 12.45 -5.63
C LEU A 14 16.07 10.99 -6.09
N THR A 15 17.15 10.20 -6.03
CA THR A 15 17.08 8.75 -6.36
C THR A 15 16.12 8.00 -5.45
N ILE A 16 16.15 8.26 -4.15
CA ILE A 16 15.25 7.60 -3.18
C ILE A 16 13.79 7.96 -3.48
N ILE A 17 13.49 9.24 -3.71
CA ILE A 17 12.12 9.68 -4.03
C ILE A 17 11.60 9.03 -5.32
N ARG A 18 12.44 8.93 -6.36
CA ARG A 18 12.07 8.24 -7.60
C ARG A 18 11.76 6.75 -7.37
N LYS A 19 12.56 6.07 -6.55
CA LYS A 19 12.27 4.66 -6.16
C LYS A 19 10.96 4.56 -5.39
N LEU A 20 10.68 5.49 -4.48
CA LEU A 20 9.41 5.54 -3.77
C LEU A 20 8.23 5.72 -4.75
N ASN A 21 8.37 6.56 -5.78
CA ASN A 21 7.37 6.72 -6.85
C ASN A 21 7.12 5.42 -7.61
N THR A 22 8.16 4.71 -8.03
CA THR A 22 8.03 3.40 -8.66
C THR A 22 7.33 2.40 -7.74
N ASN A 23 7.70 2.36 -6.46
CA ASN A 23 7.05 1.50 -5.47
C ASN A 23 5.57 1.88 -5.29
N THR A 24 5.20 3.16 -5.27
CA THR A 24 3.80 3.59 -5.16
C THR A 24 2.96 3.07 -6.33
N ALA A 25 3.49 3.13 -7.56
CA ALA A 25 2.81 2.61 -8.74
C ALA A 25 2.62 1.08 -8.66
N THR A 26 3.63 0.34 -8.19
CA THR A 26 3.52 -1.11 -7.94
C THR A 26 2.51 -1.41 -6.84
N GLN A 27 2.47 -0.60 -5.78
CA GLN A 27 1.54 -0.75 -4.67
C GLN A 27 0.09 -0.65 -5.14
N SER A 28 -0.23 0.34 -5.98
CA SER A 28 -1.56 0.47 -6.61
C SER A 28 -1.96 -0.83 -7.33
N ARG A 29 -1.06 -1.42 -8.11
CA ARG A 29 -1.33 -2.68 -8.85
C ARG A 29 -1.60 -3.83 -7.89
N PHE A 30 -0.78 -3.99 -6.85
CA PHE A 30 -0.97 -5.05 -5.86
C PHE A 30 -2.26 -4.90 -5.07
N VAL A 31 -2.65 -3.66 -4.73
CA VAL A 31 -3.93 -3.38 -4.07
C VAL A 31 -5.10 -3.83 -4.95
N ARG A 32 -5.14 -3.37 -6.21
CA ARG A 32 -6.20 -3.72 -7.16
C ARG A 32 -6.29 -5.22 -7.46
N ARG A 33 -5.15 -5.91 -7.43
CA ARG A 33 -5.08 -7.38 -7.64
C ARG A 33 -5.21 -8.19 -6.34
N ARG A 34 -5.33 -7.53 -5.20
CA ARG A 34 -5.39 -8.14 -3.86
C ARG A 34 -4.19 -9.06 -3.56
N GLU A 35 -3.01 -8.70 -4.09
CA GLU A 35 -1.77 -9.47 -3.96
C GLU A 35 -1.05 -9.17 -2.62
N LEU A 36 -1.59 -9.67 -1.50
CA LEU A 36 -1.13 -9.34 -0.15
C LEU A 36 0.35 -9.70 0.12
N ARG A 37 0.86 -10.81 -0.42
CA ARG A 37 2.27 -11.20 -0.24
C ARG A 37 3.22 -10.20 -0.90
N GLY A 38 2.92 -9.81 -2.15
CA GLY A 38 3.68 -8.79 -2.89
C GLY A 38 3.61 -7.44 -2.20
N LEU A 39 2.41 -7.06 -1.74
CA LEU A 39 2.18 -5.82 -0.99
C LEU A 39 3.03 -5.76 0.28
N ASN A 40 3.03 -6.81 1.10
CA ASN A 40 3.81 -6.84 2.34
C ASN A 40 5.32 -6.75 2.09
N ARG A 41 5.84 -7.43 1.06
CA ARG A 41 7.24 -7.31 0.66
C ARG A 41 7.58 -5.87 0.25
N LEU A 42 6.74 -5.28 -0.62
CA LEU A 42 6.92 -3.92 -1.12
C LEU A 42 6.89 -2.88 0.00
N LEU A 43 6.03 -3.05 1.01
CA LEU A 43 5.96 -2.14 2.15
C LEU A 43 7.23 -2.19 3.01
N ARG A 44 7.86 -3.35 3.17
CA ARG A 44 9.17 -3.46 3.84
C ARG A 44 10.26 -2.74 3.05
N GLU A 45 10.31 -2.95 1.74
CA GLU A 45 11.25 -2.24 0.86
C GLU A 45 11.04 -0.72 0.92
N ARG A 46 9.78 -0.25 0.98
CA ARG A 46 9.47 1.18 1.20
C ARG A 46 9.94 1.69 2.55
N ALA A 47 9.76 0.93 3.63
CA ALA A 47 10.20 1.34 4.97
C ALA A 47 11.72 1.63 4.98
N VAL A 48 12.52 0.75 4.39
CA VAL A 48 13.98 0.95 4.26
C VAL A 48 14.31 2.24 3.49
N LEU A 49 13.61 2.53 2.40
CA LEU A 49 13.80 3.76 1.63
C LEU A 49 13.40 5.02 2.42
N ILE A 50 12.36 4.94 3.25
CA ILE A 50 11.93 6.04 4.12
C ILE A 50 12.98 6.31 5.19
N ASP A 51 13.51 5.28 5.84
CA ASP A 51 14.57 5.42 6.84
C ASP A 51 15.85 6.01 6.22
N GLU A 52 16.19 5.58 5.01
CA GLU A 52 17.30 6.16 4.25
C GLU A 52 17.05 7.65 3.93
N LEU A 53 15.83 7.99 3.50
CA LEU A 53 15.44 9.37 3.20
C LEU A 53 15.53 10.27 4.44
N VAL A 54 15.10 9.77 5.61
CA VAL A 54 15.24 10.47 6.90
C VAL A 54 16.71 10.74 7.19
N THR A 55 17.57 9.74 7.01
CA THR A 55 19.02 9.87 7.23
C THR A 55 19.64 10.93 6.31
N VAL A 56 19.29 10.92 5.02
CA VAL A 56 19.77 11.92 4.05
C VAL A 56 19.26 13.32 4.39
N ASN A 57 17.99 13.46 4.79
CA ASN A 57 17.42 14.73 5.21
C ASN A 57 18.12 15.30 6.45
N ALA A 58 18.43 14.46 7.44
CA ALA A 58 19.15 14.89 8.64
C ALA A 58 20.55 15.44 8.30
N LYS A 59 21.27 14.79 7.36
CA LYS A 59 22.56 15.28 6.88
C LYS A 59 22.45 16.62 6.13
N LEU A 60 21.41 16.79 5.32
CA LEU A 60 21.16 18.03 4.57
C LEU A 60 20.73 19.20 5.46
N GLN A 61 20.02 18.96 6.57
CA GLN A 61 19.60 20.02 7.49
C GLN A 61 20.78 20.75 8.15
N GLY A 62 21.93 20.08 8.31
CA GLY A 62 23.16 20.69 8.80
C GLY A 62 23.88 21.56 7.77
N ASP A 63 23.47 21.52 6.49
CA ASP A 63 24.23 22.08 5.38
C ASP A 63 23.53 23.30 4.75
N LYS A 64 23.97 24.49 5.14
CA LYS A 64 23.46 25.78 4.62
C LYS A 64 23.95 26.08 3.19
N HIS A 65 24.86 25.30 2.61
CA HIS A 65 25.45 25.59 1.31
C HIS A 65 24.49 25.42 0.13
N CYS A 66 23.40 24.67 0.33
CA CYS A 66 22.36 24.43 -0.68
C CYS A 66 21.74 25.72 -1.24
N GLN A 67 21.80 26.82 -0.49
CA GLN A 67 21.18 28.09 -0.85
C GLN A 67 22.02 28.98 -1.77
N TYR A 68 23.32 28.70 -1.94
CA TYR A 68 24.24 29.64 -2.61
C TYR A 68 24.57 29.28 -4.07
N SER A 69 24.22 28.08 -4.53
CA SER A 69 24.47 27.64 -5.91
C SER A 69 23.17 27.43 -6.68
N ALA A 70 23.09 28.03 -7.87
CA ALA A 70 21.97 27.85 -8.79
C ALA A 70 21.75 26.37 -9.16
N GLU A 71 22.81 25.57 -9.28
CA GLU A 71 22.71 24.14 -9.56
C GLU A 71 22.02 23.38 -8.40
N LEU A 72 22.43 23.64 -7.16
CA LEU A 72 21.84 22.99 -5.98
C LEU A 72 20.40 23.43 -5.75
N GLN A 73 20.09 24.70 -6.01
CA GLN A 73 18.73 25.22 -5.99
C GLN A 73 17.83 24.53 -7.03
N ALA A 74 18.32 24.34 -8.26
CA ALA A 74 17.59 23.61 -9.30
C ALA A 74 17.34 22.14 -8.91
N MET A 75 18.33 21.48 -8.29
CA MET A 75 18.15 20.12 -7.75
C MET A 75 17.12 20.09 -6.61
N ALA A 76 17.16 21.06 -5.70
CA ALA A 76 16.18 21.16 -4.61
C ALA A 76 14.75 21.35 -5.14
N ALA A 77 14.56 22.23 -6.14
CA ALA A 77 13.27 22.42 -6.79
C ALA A 77 12.78 21.15 -7.52
N ALA A 78 13.68 20.42 -8.18
CA ALA A 78 13.33 19.14 -8.81
C ALA A 78 12.91 18.09 -7.77
N ILE A 79 13.61 18.02 -6.64
CA ILE A 79 13.27 17.16 -5.51
C ILE A 79 11.90 17.51 -4.94
N GLU A 80 11.60 18.79 -4.74
CA GLU A 80 10.31 19.24 -4.22
C GLU A 80 9.16 18.85 -5.16
N LYS A 81 9.35 19.06 -6.48
CA LYS A 81 8.39 18.64 -7.50
C LYS A 81 8.12 17.13 -7.45
N GLU A 82 9.17 16.32 -7.40
CA GLU A 82 9.05 14.86 -7.32
C GLU A 82 8.40 14.39 -6.01
N GLN A 83 8.71 15.05 -4.89
CA GLN A 83 8.13 14.76 -3.59
C GLN A 83 6.63 15.06 -3.58
N LYS A 84 6.22 16.20 -4.14
CA LYS A 84 4.80 16.54 -4.28
C LYS A 84 4.05 15.53 -5.14
N ALA A 85 4.65 15.10 -6.26
CA ALA A 85 4.08 14.04 -7.09
C ALA A 85 3.96 12.71 -6.32
N ALA A 86 4.97 12.36 -5.52
CA ALA A 86 4.96 11.16 -4.68
C ALA A 86 3.83 11.15 -3.65
N LEU A 87 3.62 12.27 -2.96
CA LEU A 87 2.56 12.41 -1.97
C LEU A 87 1.18 12.27 -2.61
N THR A 88 0.93 12.97 -3.72
CA THR A 88 -0.32 12.85 -4.47
C THR A 88 -0.59 11.40 -4.90
N ALA A 89 0.44 10.70 -5.40
CA ALA A 89 0.30 9.29 -5.77
C ALA A 89 0.02 8.39 -4.56
N CYS A 90 0.64 8.65 -3.41
CA CYS A 90 0.39 7.90 -2.18
C CYS A 90 -1.06 8.07 -1.70
N ASP A 91 -1.57 9.30 -1.70
CA ASP A 91 -2.96 9.60 -1.34
C ASP A 91 -3.94 8.85 -2.25
N GLN A 92 -3.67 8.81 -3.54
CA GLN A 92 -4.48 8.07 -4.50
C GLN A 92 -4.48 6.56 -4.19
N VAL A 93 -3.32 5.96 -3.89
CA VAL A 93 -3.22 4.55 -3.52
C VAL A 93 -3.96 4.25 -2.22
N LEU A 94 -3.90 5.14 -1.23
CA LEU A 94 -4.65 4.98 0.02
C LEU A 94 -6.15 4.97 -0.22
N ARG A 95 -6.65 5.87 -1.08
CA ARG A 95 -8.07 5.88 -1.47
C ARG A 95 -8.48 4.58 -2.15
N GLU A 96 -7.67 4.08 -3.09
CA GLU A 96 -7.90 2.79 -3.77
C GLU A 96 -7.93 1.62 -2.77
N ALA A 97 -6.99 1.58 -1.84
CA ALA A 97 -6.92 0.53 -0.82
C ALA A 97 -8.14 0.53 0.11
N LEU A 98 -8.66 1.71 0.46
CA LEU A 98 -9.89 1.83 1.25
C LEU A 98 -11.12 1.32 0.50
N VAL A 99 -11.20 1.57 -0.81
CA VAL A 99 -12.28 1.06 -1.66
C VAL A 99 -12.22 -0.46 -1.74
N GLU A 100 -11.05 -1.03 -2.04
CA GLU A 100 -10.88 -2.49 -2.09
C GLU A 100 -11.17 -3.15 -0.75
N HIS A 101 -10.73 -2.56 0.36
CA HIS A 101 -11.04 -3.07 1.70
C HIS A 101 -12.55 -3.17 1.94
N ARG A 102 -13.32 -2.15 1.56
CA ARG A 102 -14.79 -2.17 1.68
C ARG A 102 -15.43 -3.23 0.79
N GLN A 103 -14.92 -3.41 -0.43
CA GLN A 103 -15.41 -4.45 -1.34
C GLN A 103 -15.17 -5.86 -0.78
N ILE A 104 -13.96 -6.13 -0.29
CA ILE A 104 -13.62 -7.41 0.34
C ILE A 104 -14.53 -7.66 1.56
N ALA A 105 -14.78 -6.65 2.39
CA ALA A 105 -15.67 -6.79 3.54
C ALA A 105 -17.11 -7.16 3.12
N ALA A 106 -17.63 -6.56 2.05
CA ALA A 106 -18.95 -6.88 1.51
C ALA A 106 -19.01 -8.31 0.94
N GLU A 107 -17.98 -8.73 0.19
CA GLU A 107 -17.87 -10.10 -0.32
C GLU A 107 -17.85 -11.13 0.81
N LEU A 108 -17.06 -10.90 1.86
CA LEU A 108 -16.99 -11.77 3.04
C LEU A 108 -18.34 -11.86 3.77
N ASN A 109 -19.06 -10.74 3.89
CA ASN A 109 -20.39 -10.74 4.47
C ASN A 109 -21.37 -11.60 3.64
N ASN A 110 -21.34 -11.47 2.32
CA ASN A 110 -22.17 -12.28 1.43
C ASN A 110 -21.85 -13.78 1.55
N ILE A 111 -20.57 -14.15 1.63
CA ILE A 111 -20.14 -15.55 1.86
C ILE A 111 -20.68 -16.06 3.19
N LYS A 112 -20.64 -15.25 4.26
CA LYS A 112 -21.19 -15.61 5.57
C LYS A 112 -22.69 -15.88 5.51
N VAL A 113 -23.45 -14.99 4.87
CA VAL A 113 -24.90 -15.15 4.68
C VAL A 113 -25.21 -16.43 3.89
N LEU A 114 -24.49 -16.69 2.80
CA LEU A 114 -24.68 -17.91 2.00
C LEU A 114 -24.36 -19.18 2.79
N ARG A 115 -23.29 -19.18 3.60
CA ARG A 115 -22.95 -20.32 4.47
C ARG A 115 -24.04 -20.57 5.52
N GLN A 116 -24.59 -19.51 6.13
CA GLN A 116 -25.69 -19.63 7.08
C GLN A 116 -26.95 -20.20 6.42
N ALA A 117 -27.31 -19.72 5.23
CA ALA A 117 -28.47 -20.23 4.48
C ALA A 117 -28.31 -21.72 4.13
N LYS A 118 -27.14 -22.12 3.63
CA LYS A 118 -26.83 -23.54 3.37
C LYS A 118 -26.91 -24.40 4.63
N GLY A 119 -26.37 -23.92 5.75
CA GLY A 119 -26.45 -24.60 7.03
C GLY A 119 -27.89 -24.82 7.49
N ARG A 120 -28.74 -23.78 7.40
CA ARG A 120 -30.17 -23.88 7.74
C ARG A 120 -30.92 -24.85 6.84
N TYR A 121 -30.66 -24.83 5.54
CA TYR A 121 -31.29 -25.76 4.60
C TYR A 121 -30.92 -27.22 4.90
N LEU A 122 -29.63 -27.50 5.14
CA LEU A 122 -29.16 -28.84 5.49
C LEU A 122 -29.71 -29.31 6.85
N GLN A 123 -29.77 -28.42 7.85
CA GLN A 123 -30.38 -28.70 9.14
C GLN A 123 -31.87 -29.02 9.01
N GLN A 124 -32.60 -28.24 8.22
CA GLN A 124 -34.02 -28.48 7.97
C GLN A 124 -34.25 -29.84 7.28
N TRP A 125 -33.44 -30.17 6.27
CA TRP A 125 -33.53 -31.46 5.57
C TRP A 125 -33.21 -32.65 6.48
N THR A 126 -32.17 -32.56 7.32
CA THR A 126 -31.78 -33.63 8.25
C THR A 126 -32.83 -33.87 9.33
N VAL A 127 -33.46 -32.81 9.87
CA VAL A 127 -34.59 -32.93 10.80
C VAL A 127 -35.80 -33.61 10.12
N MET A 128 -36.12 -33.26 8.87
CA MET A 128 -37.20 -33.91 8.13
C MET A 128 -36.91 -35.39 7.82
N ALA A 129 -35.66 -35.72 7.46
CA ALA A 129 -35.26 -37.11 7.19
C ALA A 129 -35.28 -37.99 8.45
N ALA A 130 -34.96 -37.44 9.63
CA ALA A 130 -35.02 -38.17 10.90
C ALA A 130 -36.46 -38.43 11.40
N GLY A 131 -37.42 -37.56 11.04
CA GLY A 131 -38.84 -37.74 11.36
C GLY A 131 -39.62 -38.60 10.36
N ALA A 132 -39.01 -38.95 9.22
CA ALA A 132 -39.65 -39.68 8.14
C ALA A 132 -39.47 -41.20 8.25
N ASN A 133 -40.05 -41.81 9.30
CA ASN A 133 -40.46 -43.22 9.23
C ASN A 133 -41.71 -43.32 8.34
N PHE A 134 -41.58 -42.97 7.06
CA PHE A 134 -42.68 -42.91 6.09
C PHE A 134 -43.22 -44.30 5.67
N ASN A 135 -42.73 -45.39 6.29
CA ASN A 135 -43.07 -46.78 5.97
C ASN A 135 -43.33 -47.65 7.22
N ALA A 136 -43.99 -47.13 8.26
CA ALA A 136 -44.61 -48.00 9.25
C ALA A 136 -45.84 -48.67 8.60
N ARG A 137 -45.63 -49.85 8.00
CA ARG A 137 -46.66 -50.70 7.39
C ARG A 137 -47.77 -51.01 8.42
N GLY A 138 -49.00 -50.64 8.08
CA GLY A 138 -50.23 -51.27 8.59
C GLY A 138 -50.65 -52.38 7.65
#